data_AF-A0A933KB88-F1
#
_entry.id   AF-A0A933KB88-F1
#
_cell.length_a   1.000
_cell.length_b   1.000
_cell.length_c   1.000
_cell.angle_alpha   90.00
_cell.angle_beta   90.00
_cell.angle_gamma   90.00
#
_symmetry.space_group_name_H-M   'P 1'
#
loop_
_entity.id
_entity.type
_entity.pdbx_description
1 polymer ?
#
loop_
_entity_poly.entity_id
_entity_poly.type
_entity_poly.pdbx_seq_one_letter_code
_entity_poly.pdbx_strand_id
1 'polypeptide(L)'
;MGPLYVVHENVYRMRLVVANRTAARADPRFWVVGGSTQPLPWKVEAGPTALEPGESGRFTIAAIVPTAEFNLTRGARLMVALGASYDLRSGVLVEGDAASRNPDAVPNGAFRYWETEADRPAFWGIVREGADGASVQPPVAVDSDPDAALEFRFPPAAGRSTRLLACDTQLPLPDHPIEVRVRLPAAANRFPDPPLVYGLRVVLDEKPYLVLFGDRDETGWLERAPYRMVKAPRERWSSHSLDLGPTLVQLGATVGRTRQRLERFPNLDYPVAAIRLQLMVSTNRLPDPVIAWFGPVTSRIRRPDPERMADRAVRTPWELDLWSGARNFELRNFEKAFDDLTRAVAANPCARNQYALGEAALWAGHLARSRDAFRVAVAAGHELPLAYKGLGWACYGLGDDAGALEAFRMAYGLLESRASDSDRLHVADVLKGMAYVHARRRECRRVLELVATMEALAPDLLLPPGNPVEPCRTGQVEE
;
A
#
# COMPACT_ATOMS: atom_id res chain seq x y z
N MET A 1 -16.06 -17.40 11.71
CA MET A 1 -15.03 -16.36 11.92
C MET A 1 -15.62 -15.04 11.40
N GLY A 2 -15.40 -13.93 12.08
CA GLY A 2 -15.86 -12.59 11.68
C GLY A 2 -14.74 -11.82 10.94
N PRO A 3 -14.88 -10.49 10.76
CA PRO A 3 -13.89 -9.69 10.05
C PRO A 3 -12.50 -9.75 10.70
N LEU A 4 -11.48 -9.77 9.84
CA LEU A 4 -10.07 -9.58 10.20
C LEU A 4 -9.74 -8.09 10.02
N TYR A 5 -9.03 -7.52 10.98
CA TYR A 5 -8.50 -6.16 10.91
C TYR A 5 -7.03 -6.25 10.52
N VAL A 6 -6.69 -5.63 9.41
CA VAL A 6 -5.39 -5.76 8.74
C VAL A 6 -4.72 -4.41 8.66
N VAL A 7 -3.45 -4.34 9.05
CA VAL A 7 -2.58 -3.20 8.79
C VAL A 7 -1.43 -3.72 7.93
N HIS A 8 -1.26 -3.12 6.75
CA HIS A 8 -0.43 -3.64 5.66
C HIS A 8 -0.87 -5.04 5.21
N GLU A 9 -0.17 -6.09 5.64
CA GLU A 9 -0.46 -7.50 5.37
C GLU A 9 -0.69 -8.31 6.65
N ASN A 10 -0.64 -7.66 7.80
CA ASN A 10 -0.66 -8.32 9.09
C ASN A 10 -2.02 -8.16 9.76
N VAL A 11 -2.59 -9.28 10.16
CA VAL A 11 -3.80 -9.33 10.96
C VAL A 11 -3.40 -9.10 12.41
N TYR A 12 -3.91 -8.02 13.00
CA TYR A 12 -3.63 -7.65 14.40
C TYR A 12 -4.89 -7.66 15.27
N ARG A 13 -6.07 -7.78 14.68
CA ARG A 13 -7.34 -7.94 15.41
C ARG A 13 -8.32 -8.79 14.59
N MET A 14 -9.18 -9.58 15.25
CA MET A 14 -10.20 -10.37 14.58
C MET A 14 -11.43 -10.61 15.46
N ARG A 15 -12.58 -10.84 14.82
CA ARG A 15 -13.80 -11.32 15.50
C ARG A 15 -14.01 -12.81 15.29
N LEU A 16 -14.52 -13.51 16.29
CA LEU A 16 -14.83 -14.94 16.19
C LEU A 16 -15.97 -15.35 17.13
N VAL A 17 -16.51 -16.54 16.89
CA VAL A 17 -17.51 -17.17 17.75
C VAL A 17 -16.89 -18.40 18.35
N VAL A 18 -16.93 -18.53 19.67
CA VAL A 18 -16.51 -19.73 20.41
C VAL A 18 -17.74 -20.40 20.96
N ALA A 19 -17.89 -21.70 20.72
CA ALA A 19 -18.92 -22.52 21.33
C ALA A 19 -18.27 -23.45 22.36
N ASN A 20 -18.71 -23.40 23.60
CA ASN A 20 -18.27 -24.32 24.64
C ASN A 20 -19.04 -25.64 24.51
N ARG A 21 -18.37 -26.66 23.96
CA ARG A 21 -18.92 -28.02 23.84
C ARG A 21 -18.45 -28.97 24.95
N THR A 22 -17.80 -28.43 25.98
CA THR A 22 -17.32 -29.23 27.11
C THR A 22 -18.38 -29.31 28.21
N ALA A 23 -18.19 -30.22 29.16
CA ALA A 23 -19.05 -30.34 30.34
C ALA A 23 -18.72 -29.32 31.45
N ALA A 24 -17.69 -28.49 31.27
CA ALA A 24 -17.22 -27.53 32.27
C ALA A 24 -17.36 -26.08 31.76
N ARG A 25 -17.41 -25.13 32.71
CA ARG A 25 -17.35 -23.69 32.39
C ARG A 25 -16.00 -23.36 31.74
N ALA A 26 -16.05 -22.62 30.64
CA ALA A 26 -14.89 -22.22 29.85
C ALA A 26 -14.50 -20.76 30.13
N ASP A 27 -13.22 -20.47 30.35
CA ASP A 27 -12.62 -19.12 30.30
C ASP A 27 -11.73 -19.05 29.05
N PRO A 28 -12.24 -18.58 27.90
CA PRO A 28 -11.54 -18.65 26.62
C PRO A 28 -10.32 -17.74 26.58
N ARG A 29 -9.16 -18.32 26.28
CA ARG A 29 -7.91 -17.59 26.03
C ARG A 29 -7.41 -17.87 24.62
N PHE A 30 -6.80 -16.88 23.98
CA PHE A 30 -6.48 -16.94 22.56
C PHE A 30 -4.98 -16.84 22.30
N TRP A 31 -4.50 -17.68 21.40
CA TRP A 31 -3.14 -17.64 20.87
C TRP A 31 -3.17 -17.79 19.37
N VAL A 32 -2.24 -17.14 18.69
CA VAL A 32 -2.07 -17.25 17.25
C VAL A 32 -0.69 -17.80 16.95
N VAL A 33 -0.65 -18.82 16.10
CA VAL A 33 0.59 -19.37 15.54
C VAL A 33 0.65 -18.92 14.08
N GLY A 34 1.43 -17.88 13.82
CA GLY A 34 1.65 -17.33 12.49
C GLY A 34 2.80 -18.03 11.76
N GLY A 35 3.66 -17.24 11.11
CA GLY A 35 4.89 -17.73 10.47
C GLY A 35 5.97 -18.18 11.46
N SER A 36 5.84 -17.85 12.74
CA SER A 36 6.68 -18.36 13.82
C SER A 36 6.15 -19.71 14.32
N THR A 37 7.04 -20.58 14.81
CA THR A 37 6.65 -21.85 15.45
C THR A 37 6.09 -21.66 16.86
N GLN A 38 6.25 -20.47 17.44
CA GLN A 38 5.80 -20.16 18.79
C GLN A 38 4.40 -19.53 18.78
N PRO A 39 3.43 -20.08 19.54
CA PRO A 39 2.14 -19.44 19.76
C PRO A 39 2.28 -18.13 20.54
N LEU A 40 1.69 -17.07 20.04
CA LEU A 40 1.71 -15.75 20.68
C LEU A 40 0.34 -15.37 21.22
N PRO A 41 0.26 -14.84 22.46
CA PRO A 41 -1.01 -14.55 23.10
C PRO A 41 -1.71 -13.36 22.46
N TRP A 42 -3.02 -13.45 22.36
CA TRP A 42 -3.91 -12.39 21.91
C TRP A 42 -4.85 -12.01 23.05
N LYS A 43 -5.06 -10.71 23.25
CA LYS A 43 -5.97 -10.18 24.28
C LYS A 43 -7.42 -10.24 23.79
N VAL A 44 -8.35 -10.49 24.70
CA VAL A 44 -9.78 -10.28 24.47
C VAL A 44 -10.08 -8.80 24.69
N GLU A 45 -10.52 -8.10 23.66
CA GLU A 45 -10.95 -6.70 23.75
C GLU A 45 -12.45 -6.59 24.04
N ALA A 46 -13.25 -7.54 23.53
CA ALA A 46 -14.68 -7.63 23.81
C ALA A 46 -15.15 -9.09 23.75
N GLY A 47 -16.10 -9.45 24.60
CA GLY A 47 -16.70 -10.79 24.67
C GLY A 47 -17.00 -11.21 26.12
N PRO A 48 -17.72 -12.32 26.31
CA PRO A 48 -17.98 -12.84 27.64
C PRO A 48 -16.68 -13.37 28.27
N THR A 49 -16.50 -13.14 29.57
CA THR A 49 -15.33 -13.63 30.31
C THR A 49 -15.38 -15.13 30.57
N ALA A 50 -16.54 -15.76 30.42
CA ALA A 50 -16.71 -17.20 30.49
C ALA A 50 -17.88 -17.67 29.63
N LEU A 51 -17.90 -18.97 29.30
CA LEU A 51 -19.00 -19.64 28.62
C LEU A 51 -19.43 -20.87 29.42
N GLU A 52 -20.71 -20.98 29.73
CA GLU A 52 -21.28 -22.17 30.35
C GLU A 52 -21.31 -23.36 29.35
N PRO A 53 -21.42 -24.62 29.82
CA PRO A 53 -21.58 -25.78 28.96
C PRO A 53 -22.72 -25.60 27.94
N GLY A 54 -22.42 -25.73 26.65
CA GLY A 54 -23.37 -25.54 25.55
C GLY A 54 -23.52 -24.09 25.07
N GLU A 55 -22.95 -23.11 25.76
CA GLU A 55 -23.05 -21.69 25.40
C GLU A 55 -22.12 -21.32 24.23
N SER A 56 -22.49 -20.27 23.49
CA SER A 56 -21.62 -19.65 22.49
C SER A 56 -21.44 -18.16 22.76
N GLY A 57 -20.19 -17.67 22.65
CA GLY A 57 -19.85 -16.25 22.80
C GLY A 57 -19.23 -15.67 21.54
N ARG A 58 -19.49 -14.38 21.31
CA ARG A 58 -18.78 -13.59 20.30
C ARG A 58 -17.61 -12.88 20.96
N PHE A 59 -16.43 -12.99 20.35
CA PHE A 59 -15.20 -12.38 20.84
C PHE A 59 -14.58 -11.47 19.80
N THR A 60 -14.05 -10.34 20.24
CA THR A 60 -13.08 -9.52 19.51
C THR A 60 -11.74 -9.69 20.21
N ILE A 61 -10.74 -10.16 19.48
CA ILE A 61 -9.40 -10.41 20.00
C ILE A 61 -8.38 -9.61 19.22
N ALA A 62 -7.27 -9.23 19.86
CA ALA A 62 -6.20 -8.46 19.24
C ALA A 62 -4.81 -8.94 19.67
N ALA A 63 -3.83 -8.79 18.79
CA ALA A 63 -2.42 -8.96 19.08
C ALA A 63 -2.01 -8.01 20.22
N ILE A 64 -1.26 -8.53 21.20
CA ILE A 64 -0.80 -7.74 22.35
C ILE A 64 0.40 -6.87 21.97
N VAL A 65 1.21 -7.36 21.03
CA VAL A 65 2.41 -6.72 20.50
C VAL A 65 2.49 -6.94 18.99
N PRO A 66 3.18 -6.06 18.23
CA PRO A 66 3.29 -6.20 16.77
C PRO A 66 3.88 -7.55 16.32
N THR A 67 4.76 -8.17 17.12
CA THR A 67 5.33 -9.48 16.80
C THR A 67 4.33 -10.63 16.90
N ALA A 68 3.18 -10.42 17.57
CA ALA A 68 2.09 -11.39 17.69
C ALA A 68 1.10 -11.35 16.52
N GLU A 69 1.26 -10.40 15.61
CA GLU A 69 0.50 -10.35 14.37
C GLU A 69 0.86 -11.52 13.44
N PHE A 70 -0.04 -11.87 12.52
CA PHE A 70 0.28 -12.86 11.48
C PHE A 70 -0.02 -12.33 10.09
N ASN A 71 0.80 -12.77 9.14
CA ASN A 71 0.67 -12.35 7.76
C ASN A 71 -0.51 -13.06 7.07
N LEU A 72 -1.42 -12.26 6.52
CA LEU A 72 -2.65 -12.71 5.85
C LEU A 72 -2.35 -13.62 4.65
N THR A 73 -1.23 -13.43 3.94
CA THR A 73 -0.85 -14.26 2.78
C THR A 73 -0.50 -15.69 3.17
N ARG A 74 -0.05 -15.91 4.41
CA ARG A 74 0.37 -17.21 4.94
C ARG A 74 -0.72 -17.85 5.78
N GLY A 75 -1.61 -17.04 6.32
CA GLY A 75 -2.60 -17.49 7.30
C GLY A 75 -1.96 -17.75 8.65
N ALA A 76 -2.74 -18.29 9.56
CA ALA A 76 -2.27 -18.68 10.89
C ALA A 76 -3.18 -19.72 11.51
N ARG A 77 -2.67 -20.41 12.53
CA ARG A 77 -3.51 -21.24 13.39
C ARG A 77 -3.93 -20.42 14.60
N LEU A 78 -5.22 -20.13 14.69
CA LEU A 78 -5.81 -19.59 15.92
C LEU A 78 -6.09 -20.75 16.86
N MET A 79 -5.64 -20.63 18.11
CA MET A 79 -5.90 -21.58 19.17
C MET A 79 -6.71 -20.92 20.28
N VAL A 80 -7.66 -21.65 20.83
CA VAL A 80 -8.41 -21.30 22.03
C VAL A 80 -8.16 -22.38 23.09
N ALA A 81 -7.84 -21.97 24.32
CA ALA A 81 -7.70 -22.88 25.46
C ALA A 81 -8.65 -22.50 26.59
N LEU A 82 -8.93 -23.47 27.47
CA LEU A 82 -9.82 -23.32 28.62
C LEU A 82 -9.03 -23.10 29.92
N GLY A 83 -9.15 -21.90 30.49
CA GLY A 83 -8.54 -21.58 31.78
C GLY A 83 -7.00 -21.56 31.74
N ALA A 84 -6.36 -21.83 32.88
CA ALA A 84 -4.89 -21.79 33.01
C ALA A 84 -4.18 -23.06 32.51
N SER A 85 -4.91 -24.15 32.26
CA SER A 85 -4.34 -25.39 31.73
C SER A 85 -4.38 -25.42 30.20
N TYR A 86 -3.27 -25.82 29.58
CA TYR A 86 -3.14 -25.99 28.13
C TYR A 86 -3.72 -27.33 27.61
N ASP A 87 -4.24 -28.17 28.50
CA ASP A 87 -4.63 -29.55 28.18
C ASP A 87 -5.91 -29.61 27.31
N LEU A 88 -6.77 -28.59 27.43
CA LEU A 88 -7.99 -28.47 26.64
C LEU A 88 -7.88 -27.27 25.70
N ARG A 89 -7.44 -27.56 24.47
CA ARG A 89 -7.35 -26.58 23.39
C ARG A 89 -8.08 -27.03 22.14
N SER A 90 -8.67 -26.07 21.45
CA SER A 90 -9.15 -26.22 20.08
C SER A 90 -8.43 -25.23 19.19
N GLY A 91 -8.34 -25.51 17.90
CA GLY A 91 -7.72 -24.58 16.97
C GLY A 91 -8.39 -24.62 15.61
N VAL A 92 -8.39 -23.48 14.96
CA VAL A 92 -8.88 -23.31 13.59
C VAL A 92 -7.75 -22.75 12.74
N LEU A 93 -7.61 -23.28 11.53
CA LEU A 93 -6.73 -22.70 10.54
C LEU A 93 -7.44 -21.50 9.92
N VAL A 94 -6.84 -20.33 10.04
CA VAL A 94 -7.13 -19.18 9.20
C VAL A 94 -6.30 -19.39 7.94
N GLU A 95 -6.96 -19.80 6.84
CA GLU A 95 -6.25 -20.01 5.59
C GLU A 95 -5.62 -18.70 5.11
N GLY A 96 -4.41 -18.81 4.57
CA GLY A 96 -3.75 -17.67 3.96
C GLY A 96 -4.50 -17.26 2.69
N ASP A 97 -4.68 -15.95 2.49
CA ASP A 97 -5.26 -15.43 1.26
C ASP A 97 -4.19 -15.39 0.17
N ALA A 98 -4.18 -16.40 -0.71
CA ALA A 98 -3.25 -16.44 -1.83
C ALA A 98 -3.41 -15.26 -2.81
N ALA A 99 -4.57 -14.58 -2.83
CA ALA A 99 -4.78 -13.41 -3.68
C ALA A 99 -3.93 -12.20 -3.23
N SER A 100 -3.60 -12.10 -1.94
CA SER A 100 -2.66 -11.10 -1.42
C SER A 100 -1.21 -11.31 -1.89
N ARG A 101 -0.89 -12.45 -2.52
CA ARG A 101 0.44 -12.74 -3.12
C ARG A 101 0.60 -12.25 -4.56
N ASN A 102 -0.50 -11.88 -5.23
CA ASN A 102 -0.52 -11.54 -6.66
C ASN A 102 -1.04 -10.10 -6.85
N PRO A 103 -0.21 -9.09 -6.59
CA PRO A 103 -0.62 -7.69 -6.70
C PRO A 103 -0.91 -7.24 -8.15
N ASP A 104 -0.46 -8.01 -9.15
CA ASP A 104 -0.81 -7.80 -10.57
C ASP A 104 -2.20 -8.30 -10.94
N ALA A 105 -2.85 -9.08 -10.05
CA ALA A 105 -4.27 -9.33 -10.18
C ALA A 105 -4.99 -8.05 -9.72
N VAL A 106 -5.75 -7.42 -10.61
CA VAL A 106 -6.82 -6.51 -10.19
C VAL A 106 -7.66 -7.30 -9.17
N PRO A 107 -7.63 -6.98 -7.86
CA PRO A 107 -8.20 -7.87 -6.87
C PRO A 107 -9.70 -7.90 -7.10
N ASN A 108 -10.21 -8.97 -7.72
CA ASN A 108 -11.63 -9.21 -7.63
C ASN A 108 -12.13 -10.63 -7.93
N GLY A 109 -12.79 -11.22 -6.94
CA GLY A 109 -13.86 -12.18 -7.17
C GLY A 109 -15.17 -11.65 -6.58
N ALA A 110 -15.85 -10.73 -7.30
CA ALA A 110 -17.19 -10.16 -7.04
C ALA A 110 -17.39 -9.08 -5.93
N PHE A 111 -16.43 -8.18 -5.73
CA PHE A 111 -16.29 -7.17 -4.66
C PHE A 111 -15.90 -7.73 -3.29
N ARG A 112 -14.91 -8.64 -3.27
CA ARG A 112 -14.41 -9.23 -2.02
C ARG A 112 -13.59 -8.21 -1.22
N TYR A 113 -14.27 -7.56 -0.30
CA TYR A 113 -14.11 -7.70 1.16
C TYR A 113 -15.06 -6.66 1.77
N TRP A 114 -16.23 -7.02 2.28
CA TRP A 114 -17.00 -6.05 3.05
C TRP A 114 -16.37 -5.96 4.45
N GLU A 115 -15.79 -4.81 4.78
CA GLU A 115 -15.56 -4.47 6.19
C GLU A 115 -16.96 -4.35 6.80
N THR A 116 -17.31 -5.22 7.75
CA THR A 116 -18.69 -5.38 8.23
C THR A 116 -19.22 -4.14 8.98
N GLU A 117 -18.39 -3.09 9.10
CA GLU A 117 -18.69 -1.79 9.70
C GLU A 117 -18.32 -0.60 8.79
N ALA A 118 -17.79 -0.83 7.58
CA ALA A 118 -17.54 0.24 6.62
C ALA A 118 -18.22 -0.09 5.30
N ASP A 119 -19.07 0.80 4.82
CA ASP A 119 -19.90 0.67 3.61
C ASP A 119 -19.08 0.62 2.29
N ARG A 120 -17.98 -0.14 2.24
CA ARG A 120 -17.05 -0.22 1.10
C ARG A 120 -16.43 -1.60 0.90
N PRO A 121 -16.12 -1.99 -0.35
CA PRO A 121 -15.21 -3.09 -0.63
C PRO A 121 -13.82 -2.78 -0.06
N ALA A 122 -13.19 -3.71 0.63
CA ALA A 122 -11.86 -3.50 1.17
C ALA A 122 -10.89 -3.37 0.02
N PHE A 123 -9.84 -2.61 0.29
CA PHE A 123 -8.90 -2.14 -0.71
C PHE A 123 -9.45 -1.08 -1.68
N TRP A 124 -10.71 -0.65 -1.55
CA TRP A 124 -11.20 0.54 -2.26
C TRP A 124 -11.39 1.72 -1.29
N GLY A 125 -10.77 2.86 -1.59
CA GLY A 125 -11.05 4.13 -0.93
C GLY A 125 -12.33 4.75 -1.48
N ILE A 126 -12.94 5.64 -0.70
CA ILE A 126 -14.02 6.51 -1.21
C ILE A 126 -13.45 7.91 -1.27
N VAL A 127 -13.45 8.48 -2.47
CA VAL A 127 -13.05 9.87 -2.73
C VAL A 127 -14.32 10.69 -2.88
N ARG A 128 -14.40 11.79 -2.13
CA ARG A 128 -15.47 12.79 -2.21
C ARG A 128 -14.85 14.15 -2.45
N GLU A 129 -15.19 14.79 -3.57
CA GLU A 129 -14.78 16.17 -3.85
C GLU A 129 -16.06 16.99 -4.02
N GLY A 130 -16.37 17.90 -3.09
CA GLY A 130 -17.62 18.68 -3.10
C GLY A 130 -18.91 17.85 -2.96
N ALA A 131 -18.81 16.57 -2.60
CA ALA A 131 -19.90 15.60 -2.60
C ALA A 131 -20.43 15.29 -1.20
N ASP A 132 -20.72 16.31 -0.40
CA ASP A 132 -21.21 16.13 0.97
C ASP A 132 -22.53 15.32 0.99
N GLY A 133 -22.60 14.32 1.87
CA GLY A 133 -23.72 13.39 1.97
C GLY A 133 -23.81 12.35 0.83
N ALA A 134 -22.93 12.40 -0.16
CA ALA A 134 -22.87 11.34 -1.17
C ALA A 134 -22.30 10.05 -0.58
N SER A 135 -22.85 8.91 -0.98
CA SER A 135 -22.48 7.60 -0.43
C SER A 135 -22.35 6.55 -1.54
N VAL A 136 -21.46 5.60 -1.31
CA VAL A 136 -21.43 4.35 -2.07
C VAL A 136 -22.02 3.30 -1.16
N GLN A 137 -23.02 2.58 -1.64
CA GLN A 137 -23.75 1.57 -0.89
C GLN A 137 -23.31 0.16 -1.31
N PRO A 138 -23.46 -0.83 -0.41
CA PRO A 138 -23.19 -2.23 -0.68
C PRO A 138 -23.94 -2.78 -1.87
N PRO A 139 -23.51 -3.95 -2.39
CA PRO A 139 -23.99 -4.42 -3.64
C PRO A 139 -25.44 -4.84 -3.49
N VAL A 140 -26.31 -4.18 -4.23
CA VAL A 140 -27.73 -4.53 -4.27
C VAL A 140 -27.96 -5.35 -5.54
N ALA A 141 -28.78 -6.38 -5.46
CA ALA A 141 -29.29 -7.03 -6.67
C ALA A 141 -30.16 -6.03 -7.42
N VAL A 142 -29.76 -5.64 -8.63
CA VAL A 142 -30.50 -4.69 -9.47
C VAL A 142 -30.97 -5.41 -10.73
N ASP A 143 -32.26 -5.32 -11.03
CA ASP A 143 -32.87 -5.82 -12.28
C ASP A 143 -32.50 -7.27 -12.64
N SER A 144 -32.77 -8.22 -11.73
CA SER A 144 -32.55 -9.67 -11.91
C SER A 144 -31.11 -10.12 -12.22
N ASP A 145 -30.12 -9.24 -12.06
CA ASP A 145 -28.70 -9.58 -12.15
C ASP A 145 -28.26 -10.35 -10.90
N PRO A 146 -27.75 -11.59 -11.02
CA PRO A 146 -27.24 -12.34 -9.88
C PRO A 146 -25.94 -11.76 -9.31
N ASP A 147 -25.25 -10.89 -10.06
CA ASP A 147 -24.02 -10.26 -9.59
C ASP A 147 -24.33 -8.95 -8.84
N ALA A 148 -23.76 -8.86 -7.64
CA ALA A 148 -23.63 -7.69 -6.79
C ALA A 148 -23.27 -6.40 -7.57
N ALA A 149 -24.03 -5.29 -7.43
CA ALA A 149 -23.74 -3.99 -8.04
C ALA A 149 -23.53 -2.87 -7.01
N LEU A 150 -22.39 -2.16 -7.07
CA LEU A 150 -22.12 -0.98 -6.25
C LEU A 150 -23.04 0.16 -6.66
N GLU A 151 -23.70 0.78 -5.69
CA GLU A 151 -24.62 1.89 -5.91
C GLU A 151 -24.04 3.21 -5.39
N PHE A 152 -23.92 4.18 -6.28
CA PHE A 152 -23.43 5.53 -5.99
C PHE A 152 -24.63 6.46 -5.87
N ARG A 153 -24.80 7.06 -4.69
CA ARG A 153 -25.91 7.99 -4.40
C ARG A 153 -25.39 9.40 -4.15
N PHE A 154 -25.98 10.36 -4.85
CA PHE A 154 -25.86 11.78 -4.54
C PHE A 154 -27.18 12.30 -3.99
N PRO A 155 -27.18 12.96 -2.82
CA PRO A 155 -28.36 13.70 -2.38
C PRO A 155 -28.58 14.93 -3.27
N PRO A 156 -29.83 15.42 -3.36
CA PRO A 156 -30.14 16.69 -4.00
C PRO A 156 -29.25 17.80 -3.44
N ALA A 157 -28.80 18.72 -4.30
CA ALA A 157 -28.02 19.87 -3.87
C ALA A 157 -28.38 21.10 -4.69
N ALA A 158 -28.53 22.23 -4.00
CA ALA A 158 -28.74 23.52 -4.66
C ALA A 158 -27.43 24.05 -5.24
N GLY A 159 -27.49 24.60 -6.46
CA GLY A 159 -26.36 25.29 -7.11
C GLY A 159 -25.63 24.48 -8.18
N ARG A 160 -24.64 25.12 -8.79
CA ARG A 160 -23.77 24.55 -9.84
C ARG A 160 -22.35 24.41 -9.31
N SER A 161 -22.10 23.37 -8.53
CA SER A 161 -20.76 22.96 -8.13
C SER A 161 -20.50 21.56 -8.67
N THR A 162 -19.29 21.33 -9.17
CA THR A 162 -18.85 19.98 -9.56
C THR A 162 -18.68 19.15 -8.30
N ARG A 163 -19.37 18.03 -8.25
CA ARG A 163 -19.32 17.05 -7.15
C ARG A 163 -18.79 15.75 -7.73
N LEU A 164 -17.82 15.13 -7.07
CA LEU A 164 -17.27 13.83 -7.45
C LEU A 164 -17.45 12.85 -6.29
N LEU A 165 -17.97 11.67 -6.64
CA LEU A 165 -17.93 10.50 -5.78
C LEU A 165 -17.23 9.40 -6.57
N ALA A 166 -16.16 8.84 -5.99
CA ALA A 166 -15.45 7.74 -6.60
C ALA A 166 -15.11 6.65 -5.60
N CYS A 167 -15.12 5.40 -6.05
CA CYS A 167 -14.40 4.32 -5.39
C CYS A 167 -13.05 4.18 -6.08
N ASP A 168 -11.95 4.31 -5.34
CA ASP A 168 -10.61 4.23 -5.91
C ASP A 168 -9.77 3.09 -5.35
N THR A 169 -8.85 2.60 -6.16
CA THR A 169 -7.84 1.65 -5.73
C THR A 169 -6.54 1.89 -6.47
N GLN A 170 -5.41 1.61 -5.82
CA GLN A 170 -4.11 1.60 -6.45
C GLN A 170 -3.79 0.18 -6.90
N LEU A 171 -3.46 0.02 -8.18
CA LEU A 171 -3.01 -1.24 -8.75
C LEU A 171 -1.90 -0.99 -9.78
N PRO A 172 -1.05 -1.99 -10.03
CA PRO A 172 -0.20 -1.97 -11.22
C PRO A 172 -1.05 -1.90 -12.50
N LEU A 173 -0.57 -1.21 -13.54
CA LEU A 173 -1.25 -1.14 -14.83
C LEU A 173 -1.41 -2.57 -15.37
N PRO A 174 -2.66 -3.04 -15.57
CA PRO A 174 -2.90 -4.37 -16.10
C PRO A 174 -2.27 -4.53 -17.48
N ASP A 175 -1.57 -5.63 -17.67
CA ASP A 175 -0.99 -6.07 -18.95
C ASP A 175 -1.98 -6.83 -19.82
N HIS A 176 -3.20 -7.05 -19.32
CA HIS A 176 -4.32 -7.62 -20.02
C HIS A 176 -5.59 -6.78 -19.80
N PRO A 177 -6.58 -6.90 -20.71
CA PRO A 177 -7.84 -6.20 -20.56
C PRO A 177 -8.54 -6.51 -19.24
N ILE A 178 -9.03 -5.46 -18.58
CA ILE A 178 -9.98 -5.59 -17.47
C ILE A 178 -11.40 -5.67 -18.04
N GLU A 179 -12.24 -6.48 -17.42
CA GLU A 179 -13.67 -6.53 -17.71
C GLU A 179 -14.40 -5.65 -16.69
N VAL A 180 -15.18 -4.69 -17.16
CA VAL A 180 -15.99 -3.80 -16.32
C VAL A 180 -17.45 -3.94 -16.70
N ARG A 181 -18.31 -4.23 -15.71
CA ARG A 181 -19.77 -4.22 -15.90
C ARG A 181 -20.34 -2.86 -15.53
N VAL A 182 -21.15 -2.28 -16.40
CA VAL A 182 -21.75 -0.95 -16.21
C VAL A 182 -23.23 -0.95 -16.56
N ARG A 183 -23.99 -0.09 -15.86
CA ARG A 183 -25.38 0.25 -16.18
C ARG A 183 -25.46 1.76 -16.36
N LEU A 184 -25.30 2.21 -17.61
CA LEU A 184 -25.18 3.62 -17.96
C LEU A 184 -26.45 4.41 -17.57
N PRO A 185 -26.38 5.41 -16.67
CA PRO A 185 -27.55 6.21 -16.31
C PRO A 185 -28.11 6.99 -17.51
N ALA A 186 -29.42 7.25 -17.53
CA ALA A 186 -30.10 7.91 -18.66
C ALA A 186 -29.54 9.31 -18.99
N ALA A 187 -29.07 10.04 -17.98
CA ALA A 187 -28.52 11.40 -18.09
C ALA A 187 -27.00 11.43 -18.32
N ALA A 188 -26.30 10.30 -18.16
CA ALA A 188 -24.84 10.27 -18.17
C ALA A 188 -24.23 10.57 -19.54
N ASN A 189 -23.11 11.31 -19.53
CA ASN A 189 -22.22 11.58 -20.65
C ASN A 189 -22.92 12.10 -21.92
N ARG A 190 -23.95 12.95 -21.75
CA ARG A 190 -24.60 13.68 -22.84
C ARG A 190 -23.86 14.99 -23.14
N PHE A 191 -22.91 14.95 -24.07
CA PHE A 191 -22.13 16.10 -24.49
C PHE A 191 -22.96 17.11 -25.30
N PRO A 192 -22.59 18.41 -25.31
CA PRO A 192 -21.32 18.99 -24.84
C PRO A 192 -21.22 19.32 -23.33
N ASP A 193 -22.35 19.42 -22.62
CA ASP A 193 -22.41 19.80 -21.20
C ASP A 193 -23.11 18.69 -20.40
N PRO A 194 -22.43 17.56 -20.11
CA PRO A 194 -23.06 16.42 -19.46
C PRO A 194 -23.46 16.78 -18.02
N PRO A 195 -24.75 16.64 -17.63
CA PRO A 195 -25.18 16.90 -16.25
C PRO A 195 -24.65 15.84 -15.26
N LEU A 196 -24.23 14.69 -15.81
CA LEU A 196 -23.69 13.55 -15.09
C LEU A 196 -22.55 12.95 -15.92
N VAL A 197 -21.38 12.83 -15.33
CA VAL A 197 -20.21 12.14 -15.89
C VAL A 197 -20.09 10.79 -15.21
N TYR A 198 -20.00 9.72 -15.98
CA TYR A 198 -20.00 8.34 -15.47
C TYR A 198 -18.93 7.51 -16.20
N GLY A 199 -18.02 6.90 -15.45
CA GLY A 199 -16.99 6.05 -16.05
C GLY A 199 -15.83 5.75 -15.12
N LEU A 200 -14.67 5.52 -15.72
CA LEU A 200 -13.42 5.26 -15.02
C LEU A 200 -12.51 6.49 -15.10
N ARG A 201 -11.90 6.87 -13.98
CA ARG A 201 -10.75 7.79 -13.94
C ARG A 201 -9.51 6.97 -13.62
N VAL A 202 -8.56 6.97 -14.55
CA VAL A 202 -7.25 6.34 -14.39
C VAL A 202 -6.24 7.45 -14.17
N VAL A 203 -5.63 7.51 -12.98
CA VAL A 203 -4.55 8.47 -12.71
C VAL A 203 -3.22 7.77 -12.87
N LEU A 204 -2.39 8.27 -13.77
CA LEU A 204 -1.03 7.81 -14.04
C LEU A 204 -0.08 9.01 -13.94
N ASP A 205 0.93 8.93 -13.08
CA ASP A 205 1.87 10.03 -12.80
C ASP A 205 1.16 11.37 -12.50
N GLU A 206 0.17 11.33 -11.60
CA GLU A 206 -0.70 12.46 -11.22
C GLU A 206 -1.54 13.07 -12.36
N LYS A 207 -1.54 12.46 -13.55
CA LYS A 207 -2.35 12.91 -14.69
C LYS A 207 -3.61 12.03 -14.83
N PRO A 208 -4.81 12.63 -14.87
CA PRO A 208 -6.05 11.89 -15.04
C PRO A 208 -6.35 11.59 -16.52
N TYR A 209 -6.78 10.36 -16.79
CA TYR A 209 -7.28 9.89 -18.09
C TYR A 209 -8.66 9.27 -17.87
N LEU A 210 -9.62 9.58 -18.73
CA LEU A 210 -11.01 9.16 -18.54
C LEU A 210 -11.41 8.08 -19.54
N VAL A 211 -12.07 7.04 -19.05
CA VAL A 211 -12.80 6.07 -19.89
C VAL A 211 -14.28 6.21 -19.55
N LEU A 212 -15.03 6.91 -20.40
CA LEU A 212 -16.44 7.23 -20.21
C LEU A 212 -17.33 6.21 -20.93
N PHE A 213 -18.55 5.98 -20.45
CA PHE A 213 -19.52 5.11 -21.12
C PHE A 213 -20.66 5.95 -21.72
N GLY A 214 -20.96 5.83 -23.01
CA GLY A 214 -21.93 6.70 -23.67
C GLY A 214 -22.60 6.08 -24.90
N ASP A 215 -23.19 6.91 -25.76
CA ASP A 215 -23.99 6.42 -26.89
C ASP A 215 -23.15 6.00 -28.12
N ARG A 216 -21.87 6.41 -28.16
CA ARG A 216 -20.95 6.21 -29.28
C ARG A 216 -19.50 6.13 -28.81
N ASP A 217 -18.64 5.59 -29.66
CA ASP A 217 -17.20 5.59 -29.45
C ASP A 217 -16.61 6.90 -29.97
N GLU A 218 -15.92 7.65 -29.11
CA GLU A 218 -15.23 8.89 -29.49
C GLU A 218 -14.09 9.21 -28.51
N THR A 219 -13.23 10.15 -28.88
CA THR A 219 -12.20 10.70 -28.00
C THR A 219 -12.36 12.21 -27.92
N GLY A 220 -12.06 12.80 -26.77
CA GLY A 220 -12.14 14.24 -26.61
C GLY A 220 -11.49 14.73 -25.33
N TRP A 221 -11.88 15.92 -24.92
CA TRP A 221 -11.41 16.55 -23.69
C TRP A 221 -12.59 16.92 -22.81
N LEU A 222 -12.47 16.62 -21.52
CA LEU A 222 -13.39 17.09 -20.50
C LEU A 222 -12.57 17.81 -19.44
N GLU A 223 -12.84 19.10 -19.27
CA GLU A 223 -12.03 20.02 -18.45
C GLU A 223 -10.54 19.97 -18.87
N ARG A 224 -9.69 19.30 -18.08
CA ARG A 224 -8.24 19.16 -18.34
C ARG A 224 -7.82 17.70 -18.57
N ALA A 225 -8.76 16.77 -18.69
CA ALA A 225 -8.48 15.35 -18.86
C ALA A 225 -8.89 14.88 -20.27
N PRO A 226 -8.01 14.17 -20.99
CA PRO A 226 -8.40 13.49 -22.21
C PRO A 226 -9.32 12.31 -21.87
N TYR A 227 -10.32 12.06 -22.70
CA TYR A 227 -11.24 10.94 -22.52
C TYR A 227 -11.37 10.07 -23.76
N ARG A 228 -11.62 8.78 -23.53
CA ARG A 228 -12.17 7.84 -24.50
C ARG A 228 -13.57 7.45 -24.06
N MET A 229 -14.56 7.68 -24.91
CA MET A 229 -15.92 7.20 -24.72
C MET A 229 -16.04 5.80 -25.34
N VAL A 230 -16.67 4.89 -24.60
CA VAL A 230 -17.01 3.53 -25.01
C VAL A 230 -18.52 3.41 -25.10
N LYS A 231 -19.02 2.91 -26.23
CA LYS A 231 -20.46 2.74 -26.43
C LYS A 231 -21.06 1.74 -25.43
N ALA A 232 -22.09 2.16 -24.68
CA ALA A 232 -22.82 1.34 -23.73
C ALA A 232 -24.34 1.62 -23.79
N PRO A 233 -25.20 0.60 -23.66
CA PRO A 233 -26.64 0.80 -23.62
C PRO A 233 -27.05 1.50 -22.32
N ARG A 234 -27.96 2.47 -22.44
CA ARG A 234 -28.54 3.17 -21.29
C ARG A 234 -29.49 2.25 -20.52
N GLU A 235 -29.45 2.37 -19.20
CA GLU A 235 -30.35 1.70 -18.25
C GLU A 235 -30.36 0.16 -18.36
N ARG A 236 -29.35 -0.41 -19.01
CA ARG A 236 -29.15 -1.84 -19.17
C ARG A 236 -27.72 -2.19 -18.82
N TRP A 237 -27.55 -3.37 -18.21
CA TRP A 237 -26.23 -3.90 -17.94
C TRP A 237 -25.48 -4.23 -19.23
N SER A 238 -24.20 -3.90 -19.25
CA SER A 238 -23.27 -4.25 -20.32
C SER A 238 -21.88 -4.52 -19.75
N SER A 239 -21.13 -5.40 -20.41
CA SER A 239 -19.77 -5.77 -20.03
C SER A 239 -18.79 -5.20 -21.06
N HIS A 240 -17.70 -4.62 -20.59
CA HIS A 240 -16.71 -3.96 -21.43
C HIS A 240 -15.31 -4.49 -21.11
N SER A 241 -14.62 -4.97 -22.15
CA SER A 241 -13.23 -5.38 -22.06
C SER A 241 -12.34 -4.17 -22.41
N LEU A 242 -11.58 -3.69 -21.44
CA LEU A 242 -10.81 -2.46 -21.54
C LEU A 242 -9.31 -2.76 -21.38
N ASP A 243 -8.57 -2.58 -22.46
CA ASP A 243 -7.12 -2.62 -22.44
C ASP A 243 -6.57 -1.24 -22.05
N LEU A 244 -6.23 -1.08 -20.77
CA LEU A 244 -5.88 0.22 -20.21
C LEU A 244 -4.56 0.76 -20.79
N GLY A 245 -3.57 -0.08 -21.05
CA GLY A 245 -2.27 0.36 -21.59
C GLY A 245 -2.40 1.09 -22.95
N PRO A 246 -2.89 0.42 -24.00
CA PRO A 246 -3.15 1.04 -25.30
C PRO A 246 -4.14 2.19 -25.23
N THR A 247 -5.16 2.10 -24.35
CA THR A 247 -6.12 3.20 -24.17
C THR A 247 -5.44 4.46 -23.63
N LEU A 248 -4.57 4.32 -22.63
CA LEU A 248 -3.80 5.44 -22.09
C LEU A 248 -2.86 6.04 -23.14
N VAL A 249 -2.15 5.21 -23.90
CA VAL A 249 -1.28 5.67 -25.00
C VAL A 249 -2.07 6.42 -26.07
N GLN A 250 -3.26 5.94 -26.44
CA GLN A 250 -4.17 6.63 -27.36
C GLN A 250 -4.58 8.02 -26.85
N LEU A 251 -4.74 8.16 -25.53
CA LEU A 251 -5.05 9.43 -24.86
C LEU A 251 -3.82 10.32 -24.61
N GLY A 252 -2.67 9.95 -25.17
CA GLY A 252 -1.43 10.72 -25.07
C GLY A 252 -0.60 10.46 -23.81
N ALA A 253 -0.93 9.41 -23.03
CA ALA A 253 -0.11 9.01 -21.91
C ALA A 253 1.22 8.45 -22.37
N THR A 254 2.31 8.85 -21.72
CA THR A 254 3.57 8.11 -21.80
C THR A 254 3.55 7.02 -20.76
N VAL A 255 3.17 5.80 -21.15
CA VAL A 255 3.20 4.64 -20.27
C VAL A 255 4.65 4.17 -20.14
N GLY A 256 5.42 4.87 -19.30
CA GLY A 256 6.75 4.44 -18.90
C GLY A 256 6.68 3.24 -17.96
N ARG A 257 7.69 2.36 -18.00
CA ARG A 257 7.93 1.39 -16.92
C ARG A 257 8.54 2.12 -15.73
N THR A 258 7.78 3.03 -15.12
CA THR A 258 8.23 3.82 -13.98
C THR A 258 8.07 2.97 -12.73
N ARG A 259 9.16 2.78 -11.96
CA ARG A 259 9.09 2.17 -10.63
C ARG A 259 8.32 3.16 -9.75
N GLN A 260 7.09 2.84 -9.38
CA GLN A 260 6.43 3.56 -8.31
C GLN A 260 6.41 2.69 -7.07
N ARG A 261 6.90 3.26 -5.96
CA ARG A 261 6.70 2.71 -4.63
C ARG A 261 5.23 2.94 -4.27
N LEU A 262 4.39 1.93 -4.49
CA LEU A 262 3.01 1.99 -4.06
C LEU A 262 3.00 2.04 -2.54
N GLU A 263 2.45 3.09 -1.91
CA GLU A 263 2.39 3.19 -0.43
C GLU A 263 1.70 1.96 0.19
N ARG A 264 0.72 1.40 -0.52
CA ARG A 264 0.02 0.17 -0.12
C ARG A 264 0.86 -1.10 -0.33
N PHE A 265 1.80 -1.08 -1.26
CA PHE A 265 2.70 -2.19 -1.56
C PHE A 265 4.15 -1.68 -1.57
N PRO A 266 4.66 -1.21 -0.42
CA PRO A 266 5.96 -0.54 -0.35
C PRO A 266 7.13 -1.46 -0.71
N ASN A 267 6.80 -2.74 -0.87
CA ASN A 267 7.63 -3.92 -0.98
C ASN A 267 7.41 -4.67 -2.33
N LEU A 268 6.58 -4.12 -3.22
CA LEU A 268 6.36 -4.74 -4.53
C LEU A 268 7.27 -4.10 -5.58
N ASP A 269 8.36 -4.78 -5.90
CA ASP A 269 9.31 -4.33 -6.93
C ASP A 269 8.93 -4.78 -8.34
N TYR A 270 7.70 -4.48 -8.77
CA TYR A 270 7.26 -4.81 -10.12
C TYR A 270 7.43 -3.59 -11.05
N PRO A 271 8.11 -3.71 -12.21
CA PRO A 271 8.31 -2.60 -13.15
C PRO A 271 7.04 -2.38 -13.99
N VAL A 272 5.99 -1.93 -13.31
CA VAL A 272 4.68 -1.62 -13.86
C VAL A 272 4.35 -0.18 -13.54
N ALA A 273 3.76 0.50 -14.51
CA ALA A 273 3.17 1.80 -14.28
C ALA A 273 2.09 1.63 -13.20
N ALA A 274 2.28 2.21 -12.02
CA ALA A 274 1.22 2.23 -11.03
C ALA A 274 0.11 3.16 -11.51
N ILE A 275 -1.14 2.71 -11.35
CA ILE A 275 -2.31 3.53 -11.62
C ILE A 275 -3.19 3.61 -10.38
N ARG A 276 -3.82 4.77 -10.19
CA ARG A 276 -5.00 4.88 -9.33
C ARG A 276 -6.22 4.76 -10.23
N LEU A 277 -6.89 3.61 -10.15
CA LEU A 277 -8.13 3.35 -10.88
C LEU A 277 -9.31 3.77 -10.03
N GLN A 278 -10.23 4.53 -10.59
CA GLN A 278 -11.41 5.02 -9.89
C GLN A 278 -12.68 4.74 -10.67
N LEU A 279 -13.66 4.10 -10.04
CA LEU A 279 -15.05 4.06 -10.48
C LEU A 279 -15.67 5.41 -10.12
N MET A 280 -15.95 6.25 -11.11
CA MET A 280 -16.29 7.64 -10.87
C MET A 280 -17.69 7.99 -11.34
N VAL A 281 -18.36 8.80 -10.52
CA VAL A 281 -19.60 9.50 -10.86
C VAL A 281 -19.39 10.96 -10.48
N SER A 282 -19.57 11.87 -11.43
CA SER A 282 -19.51 13.31 -11.18
C SER A 282 -20.73 14.03 -11.70
N THR A 283 -21.18 15.05 -11.01
CA THR A 283 -22.37 15.83 -11.38
C THR A 283 -22.13 17.31 -11.12
N ASN A 284 -22.69 18.17 -11.96
CA ASN A 284 -22.62 19.62 -11.84
C ASN A 284 -23.99 20.28 -11.63
N ARG A 285 -25.08 19.49 -11.67
CA ARG A 285 -26.48 19.96 -11.60
C ARG A 285 -27.40 18.86 -11.11
N LEU A 286 -27.99 18.98 -9.92
CA LEU A 286 -29.02 18.05 -9.47
C LEU A 286 -30.11 18.67 -8.59
N PRO A 287 -31.30 18.97 -9.16
CA PRO A 287 -32.50 19.14 -8.35
C PRO A 287 -32.96 17.82 -7.71
N ASP A 288 -32.61 16.67 -8.31
CA ASP A 288 -33.05 15.33 -7.91
C ASP A 288 -31.88 14.44 -7.46
N PRO A 289 -32.10 13.43 -6.61
CA PRO A 289 -31.04 12.50 -6.25
C PRO A 289 -30.53 11.73 -7.47
N VAL A 290 -29.21 11.57 -7.58
CA VAL A 290 -28.61 10.69 -8.60
C VAL A 290 -28.26 9.36 -7.99
N ILE A 291 -28.65 8.31 -8.72
CA ILE A 291 -28.23 6.94 -8.45
C ILE A 291 -27.54 6.40 -9.70
N ALA A 292 -26.37 5.84 -9.52
CA ALA A 292 -25.61 5.18 -10.58
C ALA A 292 -25.05 3.86 -10.07
N TRP A 293 -24.86 2.88 -10.95
CA TRP A 293 -24.43 1.55 -10.54
C TRP A 293 -23.20 1.10 -11.31
N PHE A 294 -22.26 0.46 -10.63
CA PHE A 294 -21.15 -0.27 -11.24
C PHE A 294 -21.26 -1.74 -10.86
N GLY A 295 -21.18 -2.61 -11.85
CA GLY A 295 -21.02 -4.04 -11.64
C GLY A 295 -19.54 -4.40 -11.43
N PRO A 296 -19.22 -5.68 -11.28
CA PRO A 296 -17.86 -6.14 -11.02
C PRO A 296 -16.83 -5.63 -12.03
N VAL A 297 -15.66 -5.24 -11.52
CA VAL A 297 -14.41 -5.08 -12.28
C VAL A 297 -13.58 -6.34 -12.08
N THR A 298 -13.21 -7.05 -13.14
CA THR A 298 -12.41 -8.28 -13.06
C THR A 298 -11.26 -8.26 -14.05
N SER A 299 -10.17 -8.96 -13.75
CA SER A 299 -9.15 -9.33 -14.74
C SER A 299 -9.30 -10.81 -15.06
N ARG A 300 -9.28 -11.18 -16.34
CA ARG A 300 -9.40 -12.60 -16.76
C ARG A 300 -8.20 -13.45 -16.35
N ILE A 301 -7.12 -12.85 -15.89
CA ILE A 301 -5.96 -13.59 -15.40
C ILE A 301 -6.24 -14.10 -13.99
N ARG A 302 -6.48 -15.42 -13.88
CA ARG A 302 -6.46 -16.10 -12.58
C ARG A 302 -5.04 -16.36 -12.06
N ARG A 303 -3.99 -16.28 -12.90
CA ARG A 303 -2.55 -16.44 -12.55
C ARG A 303 -1.64 -15.81 -13.62
N PRO A 304 -0.52 -15.15 -13.28
CA PRO A 304 0.42 -14.65 -14.29
C PRO A 304 0.85 -15.79 -15.22
N ASP A 305 0.96 -15.49 -16.52
CA ASP A 305 1.27 -16.46 -17.57
C ASP A 305 2.66 -17.08 -17.31
N PRO A 306 2.74 -18.38 -16.93
CA PRO A 306 3.99 -19.02 -16.57
C PRO A 306 5.00 -19.04 -17.72
N GLU A 307 4.54 -19.12 -18.98
CA GLU A 307 5.42 -19.14 -20.15
C GLU A 307 6.05 -17.77 -20.36
N ARG A 308 5.28 -16.69 -20.25
CA ARG A 308 5.83 -15.32 -20.31
C ARG A 308 6.74 -15.01 -19.14
N MET A 309 6.42 -15.45 -17.93
CA MET A 309 7.31 -15.31 -16.77
C MET A 309 8.61 -16.07 -16.97
N ALA A 310 8.55 -17.30 -17.51
CA ALA A 310 9.74 -18.10 -17.82
C ALA A 310 10.58 -17.47 -18.94
N ASP A 311 9.95 -17.03 -20.02
CA ASP A 311 10.61 -16.37 -21.15
C ASP A 311 11.25 -15.04 -20.74
N ARG A 312 10.60 -14.29 -19.83
CA ARG A 312 11.18 -13.11 -19.19
C ARG A 312 12.36 -13.47 -18.29
N ALA A 313 12.22 -14.47 -17.41
CA ALA A 313 13.31 -14.96 -16.58
C ALA A 313 14.55 -15.38 -17.41
N VAL A 314 14.33 -15.95 -18.60
CA VAL A 314 15.41 -16.32 -19.53
C VAL A 314 16.04 -15.09 -20.19
N ARG A 315 15.25 -14.10 -20.62
CA ARG A 315 15.76 -12.90 -21.31
C ARG A 315 16.39 -11.86 -20.40
N THR A 316 15.88 -11.74 -19.18
CA THR A 316 16.32 -10.76 -18.17
C THR A 316 16.54 -11.43 -16.82
N PRO A 317 17.47 -12.40 -16.71
CA PRO A 317 17.72 -13.12 -15.46
C PRO A 317 18.08 -12.21 -14.29
N TRP A 318 18.69 -11.05 -14.57
CA TRP A 318 18.99 -10.02 -13.58
C TRP A 318 17.74 -9.40 -12.94
N GLU A 319 16.57 -9.44 -13.58
CA GLU A 319 15.32 -9.00 -12.96
C GLU A 319 14.88 -9.95 -11.85
N LEU A 320 15.12 -11.26 -12.00
CA LEU A 320 14.86 -12.22 -10.92
C LEU A 320 15.79 -11.99 -9.72
N ASP A 321 17.08 -11.73 -9.99
CA ASP A 321 18.03 -11.38 -8.94
C ASP A 321 17.63 -10.06 -8.26
N LEU A 322 17.18 -9.06 -9.02
CA LEU A 322 16.67 -7.80 -8.47
C LEU A 322 15.47 -8.04 -7.54
N TRP A 323 14.49 -8.84 -7.98
CA TRP A 323 13.29 -9.17 -7.20
C TRP A 323 13.61 -10.02 -5.97
N SER A 324 14.47 -11.02 -6.12
CA SER A 324 14.94 -11.82 -4.99
C SER A 324 15.66 -10.96 -3.97
N GLY A 325 16.48 -10.02 -4.46
CA GLY A 325 17.19 -9.02 -3.65
C GLY A 325 16.26 -8.12 -2.86
N ALA A 326 15.29 -7.47 -3.53
CA ALA A 326 14.28 -6.63 -2.89
C ALA A 326 13.47 -7.40 -1.84
N ARG A 327 12.99 -8.60 -2.18
CA ARG A 327 12.26 -9.47 -1.24
C ARG A 327 13.11 -9.86 -0.03
N ASN A 328 14.39 -10.19 -0.24
CA ASN A 328 15.28 -10.55 0.87
C ASN A 328 15.56 -9.33 1.76
N PHE A 329 15.66 -8.13 1.18
CA PHE A 329 15.83 -6.88 1.92
C PHE A 329 14.65 -6.62 2.86
N GLU A 330 13.42 -6.78 2.38
CA GLU A 330 12.19 -6.60 3.16
C GLU A 330 12.04 -7.62 4.28
N LEU A 331 12.42 -8.87 4.01
CA LEU A 331 12.47 -9.94 5.01
C LEU A 331 13.64 -9.76 5.99
N ARG A 332 14.43 -8.68 5.87
CA ARG A 332 15.62 -8.38 6.67
C ARG A 332 16.74 -9.43 6.55
N ASN A 333 16.75 -10.18 5.46
CA ASN A 333 17.84 -11.09 5.08
C ASN A 333 18.92 -10.30 4.32
N PHE A 334 19.53 -9.31 4.97
CA PHE A 334 20.33 -8.29 4.28
C PHE A 334 21.52 -8.85 3.51
N GLU A 335 22.19 -9.88 4.01
CA GLU A 335 23.29 -10.55 3.29
C GLU A 335 22.81 -11.17 1.98
N LYS A 336 21.70 -11.91 2.02
CA LYS A 336 21.14 -12.51 0.80
C LYS A 336 20.63 -11.45 -0.16
N ALA A 337 20.06 -10.36 0.36
CA ALA A 337 19.67 -9.22 -0.45
C ALA A 337 20.86 -8.60 -1.18
N PHE A 338 21.98 -8.41 -0.46
CA PHE A 338 23.22 -7.91 -1.01
C PHE A 338 23.78 -8.83 -2.11
N ASP A 339 23.81 -10.15 -1.89
CA ASP A 339 24.28 -11.13 -2.87
C ASP A 339 23.44 -11.11 -4.15
N ASP A 340 22.11 -11.12 -4.01
CA ASP A 340 21.17 -11.11 -5.13
C ASP A 340 21.30 -9.78 -5.91
N LEU A 341 21.33 -8.63 -5.23
CA LEU A 341 21.47 -7.33 -5.87
C LEU A 341 22.85 -7.12 -6.51
N THR A 342 23.89 -7.74 -5.96
CA THR A 342 25.23 -7.74 -6.57
C THR A 342 25.20 -8.43 -7.93
N ARG A 343 24.53 -9.59 -8.04
CA ARG A 343 24.35 -10.28 -9.33
C ARG A 343 23.50 -9.44 -10.31
N ALA A 344 22.42 -8.84 -9.82
CA ALA A 344 21.56 -7.97 -10.63
C ALA A 344 22.33 -6.76 -11.20
N VAL A 345 23.13 -6.08 -10.38
CA VAL A 345 23.96 -4.93 -10.80
C VAL A 345 25.05 -5.36 -11.77
N ALA A 346 25.70 -6.51 -11.54
CA ALA A 346 26.73 -7.02 -12.44
C ALA A 346 26.19 -7.28 -13.85
N ALA A 347 24.94 -7.75 -13.96
CA ALA A 347 24.30 -8.02 -15.24
C ALA A 347 23.63 -6.77 -15.87
N ASN A 348 23.14 -5.83 -15.06
CA ASN A 348 22.55 -4.57 -15.54
C ASN A 348 22.94 -3.40 -14.62
N PRO A 349 24.09 -2.73 -14.89
CA PRO A 349 24.62 -1.67 -14.05
C PRO A 349 23.93 -0.33 -14.35
N CYS A 350 22.72 -0.15 -13.82
CA CYS A 350 22.00 1.12 -13.88
C CYS A 350 21.92 1.79 -12.50
N ALA A 351 21.71 3.11 -12.48
CA ALA A 351 21.66 3.92 -11.25
C ALA A 351 20.66 3.40 -10.22
N ARG A 352 19.52 2.89 -10.67
CA ARG A 352 18.47 2.28 -9.84
C ARG A 352 18.97 1.02 -9.12
N ASN A 353 19.63 0.12 -9.85
CA ASN A 353 20.13 -1.12 -9.28
C ASN A 353 21.29 -0.82 -8.30
N GLN A 354 22.10 0.19 -8.61
CA GLN A 354 23.17 0.68 -7.72
C GLN A 354 22.62 1.28 -6.43
N TYR A 355 21.55 2.06 -6.49
CA TYR A 355 20.88 2.56 -5.28
C TYR A 355 20.39 1.40 -4.39
N ALA A 356 19.69 0.41 -4.96
CA ALA A 356 19.19 -0.75 -4.22
C ALA A 356 20.33 -1.57 -3.60
N LEU A 357 21.41 -1.80 -4.36
CA LEU A 357 22.63 -2.44 -3.84
C LEU A 357 23.24 -1.63 -2.68
N GLY A 358 23.26 -0.30 -2.79
CA GLY A 358 23.73 0.61 -1.75
C GLY A 358 22.97 0.44 -0.43
N GLU A 359 21.64 0.33 -0.50
CA GLU A 359 20.80 0.06 0.68
C GLU A 359 21.09 -1.32 1.26
N ALA A 360 21.05 -2.38 0.45
CA ALA A 360 21.31 -3.73 0.95
C ALA A 360 22.71 -3.87 1.56
N ALA A 361 23.73 -3.29 0.92
CA ALA A 361 25.09 -3.25 1.44
C ALA A 361 25.19 -2.48 2.77
N LEU A 362 24.45 -1.37 2.92
CA LEU A 362 24.45 -0.61 4.17
C LEU A 362 23.92 -1.45 5.33
N TRP A 363 22.75 -2.08 5.13
CA TRP A 363 22.09 -2.87 6.16
C TRP A 363 22.78 -4.21 6.45
N ALA A 364 23.50 -4.76 5.47
CA ALA A 364 24.36 -5.92 5.65
C ALA A 364 25.70 -5.57 6.33
N GLY A 365 26.04 -4.29 6.48
CA GLY A 365 27.31 -3.85 7.06
C GLY A 365 28.49 -3.81 6.08
N HIS A 366 28.25 -3.99 4.78
CA HIS A 366 29.24 -3.82 3.70
C HIS A 366 29.45 -2.35 3.35
N LEU A 367 29.90 -1.57 4.33
CA LEU A 367 29.89 -0.09 4.28
C LEU A 367 30.67 0.51 3.10
N ALA A 368 31.83 -0.08 2.75
CA ALA A 368 32.61 0.37 1.59
C ALA A 368 31.84 0.18 0.27
N ARG A 369 31.20 -0.98 0.10
CA ARG A 369 30.36 -1.29 -1.06
C ARG A 369 29.13 -0.38 -1.12
N SER A 370 28.52 -0.11 0.03
CA SER A 370 27.38 0.80 0.15
C SER A 370 27.75 2.21 -0.32
N ARG A 371 28.86 2.76 0.18
CA ARG A 371 29.38 4.07 -0.21
C ARG A 371 29.59 4.15 -1.73
N ASP A 372 30.24 3.15 -2.31
CA ASP A 372 30.56 3.15 -3.74
C ASP A 372 29.30 3.08 -4.60
N ALA A 373 28.33 2.23 -4.23
CA ALA A 373 27.06 2.10 -4.94
C ALA A 373 26.20 3.38 -4.85
N PHE A 374 26.12 4.02 -3.67
CA PHE A 374 25.44 5.30 -3.53
C PHE A 374 26.11 6.43 -4.31
N ARG A 375 27.44 6.46 -4.40
CA ARG A 375 28.15 7.44 -5.26
C ARG A 375 27.76 7.31 -6.73
N VAL A 376 27.60 6.08 -7.23
CA VAL A 376 27.13 5.85 -8.61
C VAL A 376 25.69 6.35 -8.79
N ALA A 377 24.79 6.07 -7.83
CA ALA A 377 23.42 6.56 -7.87
C ALA A 377 23.34 8.10 -7.83
N VAL A 378 24.13 8.74 -6.97
CA VAL A 378 24.25 10.21 -6.87
C VAL A 378 24.76 10.81 -8.17
N ALA A 379 25.83 10.27 -8.74
CA ALA A 379 26.42 10.76 -9.99
C ALA A 379 25.43 10.70 -11.17
N ALA A 380 24.49 9.74 -11.13
CA ALA A 380 23.45 9.58 -12.14
C ALA A 380 22.14 10.34 -11.85
N GLY A 381 22.05 11.08 -10.74
CA GLY A 381 20.85 11.86 -10.41
C GLY A 381 19.66 11.03 -9.93
N HIS A 382 19.85 9.76 -9.58
CA HIS A 382 18.76 8.87 -9.18
C HIS A 382 18.50 8.95 -7.67
N GLU A 383 17.23 9.16 -7.27
CA GLU A 383 16.80 9.22 -5.86
C GLU A 383 17.68 10.15 -4.99
N LEU A 384 18.10 11.28 -5.56
CA LEU A 384 19.19 12.13 -5.03
C LEU A 384 19.15 12.37 -3.51
N PRO A 385 18.04 12.83 -2.88
CA PRO A 385 18.05 13.09 -1.45
C PRO A 385 18.27 11.80 -0.63
N LEU A 386 17.67 10.68 -1.05
CA LEU A 386 17.81 9.39 -0.38
C LEU A 386 19.20 8.76 -0.62
N ALA A 387 19.73 8.92 -1.83
CA ALA A 387 21.07 8.45 -2.17
C ALA A 387 22.15 9.19 -1.36
N TYR A 388 22.02 10.52 -1.19
CA TYR A 388 22.88 11.30 -0.29
C TYR A 388 22.73 10.90 1.17
N LYS A 389 21.51 10.65 1.65
CA LYS A 389 21.27 10.15 3.02
C LYS A 389 21.97 8.80 3.24
N GLY A 390 21.81 7.86 2.31
CA GLY A 390 22.47 6.55 2.36
C GLY A 390 23.99 6.67 2.32
N LEU A 391 24.53 7.55 1.47
CA LEU A 391 25.95 7.88 1.43
C LEU A 391 26.46 8.43 2.76
N GLY A 392 25.70 9.33 3.40
CA GLY A 392 26.02 9.88 4.72
C GLY A 392 26.16 8.79 5.78
N TRP A 393 25.22 7.86 5.83
CA TRP A 393 25.27 6.71 6.74
C TRP A 393 26.45 5.77 6.44
N ALA A 394 26.74 5.48 5.17
CA ALA A 394 27.87 4.65 4.79
C ALA A 394 29.22 5.31 5.19
N CYS A 395 29.38 6.62 4.95
CA CYS A 395 30.56 7.37 5.37
C CYS A 395 30.71 7.41 6.90
N TYR A 396 29.61 7.64 7.64
CA TYR A 396 29.62 7.63 9.09
C TYR A 396 30.09 6.28 9.66
N GLY A 397 29.59 5.17 9.09
CA GLY A 397 29.99 3.82 9.49
C GLY A 397 31.47 3.53 9.22
N LEU A 398 32.04 4.11 8.16
CA LEU A 398 33.46 4.00 7.80
C LEU A 398 34.39 4.90 8.63
N GLY A 399 33.84 5.77 9.49
CA GLY A 399 34.63 6.77 10.21
C GLY A 399 34.98 8.02 9.39
N ASP A 400 34.43 8.17 8.18
CA ASP A 400 34.60 9.36 7.35
C ASP A 400 33.59 10.44 7.75
N ASP A 401 33.83 11.09 8.88
CA ASP A 401 32.93 12.10 9.43
C ASP A 401 32.76 13.32 8.51
N ALA A 402 33.80 13.68 7.74
CA ALA A 402 33.73 14.80 6.81
C ALA A 402 32.80 14.48 5.63
N GLY A 403 33.00 13.33 5.00
CA GLY A 403 32.13 12.85 3.92
C GLY A 403 30.70 12.60 4.40
N ALA A 404 30.51 12.13 5.64
CA ALA A 404 29.19 11.94 6.23
C ALA A 404 28.41 13.26 6.35
N LEU A 405 29.03 14.30 6.94
CA LEU A 405 28.39 15.60 7.11
C LEU A 405 28.08 16.28 5.77
N GLU A 406 28.98 16.18 4.79
CA GLU A 406 28.74 16.70 3.45
C GLU A 406 27.49 16.04 2.82
N ALA A 407 27.45 14.71 2.81
CA ALA A 407 26.34 13.96 2.24
C ALA A 407 25.01 14.23 2.98
N PHE A 408 25.01 14.28 4.31
CA PHE A 408 23.81 14.62 5.08
C PHE A 408 23.31 16.05 4.81
N ARG A 409 24.20 17.04 4.67
CA ARG A 409 23.81 18.41 4.31
C ARG A 409 23.16 18.48 2.93
N MET A 410 23.71 17.76 1.96
CA MET A 410 23.12 17.66 0.62
C MET A 410 21.73 17.01 0.66
N ALA A 411 21.56 15.92 1.43
CA ALA A 411 20.26 15.29 1.64
C ALA A 411 19.26 16.25 2.30
N TYR A 412 19.67 16.95 3.37
CA TYR A 412 18.83 17.89 4.11
C TYR A 412 18.30 19.00 3.20
N GLY A 413 19.17 19.68 2.46
CA GLY A 413 18.76 20.79 1.58
C GLY A 413 17.80 20.35 0.47
N LEU A 414 17.98 19.15 -0.08
CA LEU A 414 17.08 18.60 -1.09
C LEU A 414 15.72 18.19 -0.52
N LEU A 415 15.68 17.59 0.68
CA LEU A 415 14.44 17.17 1.33
C LEU A 415 13.63 18.37 1.84
N GLU A 416 14.28 19.34 2.47
CA GLU A 416 13.63 20.55 3.00
C GLU A 416 12.94 21.34 1.87
N SER A 417 13.58 21.41 0.69
CA SER A 417 13.00 22.09 -0.48
C SER A 417 11.72 21.43 -1.05
N ARG A 418 11.44 20.16 -0.71
CA ARG A 418 10.33 19.37 -1.26
C ARG A 418 9.07 19.37 -0.37
N ALA A 419 9.20 19.78 0.90
CA ALA A 419 8.12 20.09 1.85
C ALA A 419 6.88 19.17 1.81
N SER A 420 7.07 17.85 1.67
CA SER A 420 5.98 16.88 1.81
C SER A 420 5.98 16.25 3.21
N ASP A 421 4.81 15.84 3.71
CA ASP A 421 4.73 15.10 4.97
C ASP A 421 5.52 13.78 4.92
N SER A 422 5.64 13.16 3.74
CA SER A 422 6.42 11.94 3.53
C SER A 422 7.93 12.14 3.72
N ASP A 423 8.44 13.36 3.46
CA ASP A 423 9.86 13.69 3.60
C ASP A 423 10.26 13.97 5.04
N ARG A 424 9.31 14.27 5.94
CA ARG A 424 9.61 14.65 7.34
C ARG A 424 10.41 13.60 8.08
N LEU A 425 10.09 12.32 7.88
CA LEU A 425 10.84 11.21 8.49
C LEU A 425 12.25 11.10 7.93
N HIS A 426 12.46 11.41 6.65
CA HIS A 426 13.79 11.43 6.05
C HIS A 426 14.62 12.62 6.53
N VAL A 427 14.01 13.80 6.71
CA VAL A 427 14.67 14.96 7.32
C VAL A 427 15.11 14.63 8.75
N ALA A 428 14.23 14.03 9.56
CA ALA A 428 14.57 13.62 10.91
C ALA A 428 15.71 12.59 10.95
N ASP A 429 15.72 11.61 10.04
CA ASP A 429 16.81 10.63 9.93
C ASP A 429 18.16 11.27 9.52
N VAL A 430 18.14 12.27 8.63
CA VAL A 430 19.32 13.04 8.26
C VAL A 430 19.86 13.86 9.44
N LEU A 431 18.98 14.55 10.18
CA LEU A 431 19.36 15.31 11.38
C LEU A 431 19.97 14.41 12.46
N LYS A 432 19.42 13.21 12.65
CA LYS A 432 19.99 12.17 13.51
C LYS A 432 21.42 11.79 13.05
N GLY A 433 21.62 11.57 11.76
CA GLY A 433 22.93 11.28 11.18
C GLY A 433 23.96 12.37 11.44
N MET A 434 23.57 13.64 11.25
CA MET A 434 24.42 14.79 11.57
C MET A 434 24.74 14.86 13.07
N ALA A 435 23.76 14.67 13.94
CA ALA A 435 23.95 14.66 15.39
C ALA A 435 24.92 13.55 15.82
N TYR A 436 24.86 12.37 15.18
CA TYR A 436 25.77 11.27 15.48
C TYR A 436 27.23 11.60 15.09
N VAL A 437 27.44 12.30 13.97
CA VAL A 437 28.78 12.78 13.59
C VAL A 437 29.29 13.81 14.61
N HIS A 438 28.47 14.81 14.96
CA HIS A 438 28.85 15.84 15.93
C HIS A 438 29.14 15.25 17.32
N ALA A 439 28.38 14.24 17.74
CA ALA A 439 28.62 13.56 19.01
C ALA A 439 29.95 12.81 19.02
N ARG A 440 30.33 12.15 17.92
CA ARG A 440 31.65 11.52 17.78
C ARG A 440 32.79 12.54 17.89
N ARG A 441 32.55 13.77 17.41
CA ARG A 441 33.48 14.92 17.51
C ARG A 441 33.41 15.67 18.84
N ARG A 442 32.52 15.27 19.76
CA ARG A 442 32.26 15.92 21.05
C ARG A 442 31.74 17.36 20.95
N GLU A 443 31.05 17.70 19.86
CA GLU A 443 30.46 19.02 19.63
C GLU A 443 29.05 19.09 20.22
N CYS A 444 28.93 19.00 21.55
CA CYS A 444 27.65 18.73 22.23
C CYS A 444 26.59 19.81 22.00
N ARG A 445 26.95 21.10 21.87
CA ARG A 445 25.99 22.15 21.51
C ARG A 445 25.29 21.86 20.19
N ARG A 446 26.04 21.44 19.15
CA ARG A 446 25.48 21.09 17.83
C ARG A 446 24.58 19.86 17.91
N VAL A 447 24.97 18.88 18.71
CA VAL A 447 24.16 17.68 18.96
C VAL A 447 22.80 18.06 19.52
N LEU A 448 22.75 18.89 20.56
CA LEU A 448 21.50 19.31 21.21
C LEU A 448 20.62 20.13 20.27
N GLU A 449 21.19 21.04 19.49
CA GLU A 449 20.48 21.82 18.46
C GLU A 449 19.78 20.89 17.44
N LEU A 450 20.52 19.93 16.86
CA LEU A 450 20.00 19.02 15.84
C LEU A 450 18.94 18.06 16.38
N VAL A 451 19.14 17.53 17.59
CA VAL A 451 18.18 16.62 18.24
C VAL A 451 16.87 17.35 18.55
N ALA A 452 16.93 18.59 19.03
CA ALA A 452 15.73 19.39 19.27
C ALA A 452 14.93 19.63 17.98
N THR A 453 15.60 19.95 16.87
CA THR A 453 14.94 20.09 15.56
C THR A 453 14.33 18.77 15.08
N MET A 454 15.05 17.66 15.24
CA MET A 454 14.57 16.32 14.88
C MET A 454 13.31 15.93 15.66
N GLU A 455 13.30 16.12 16.99
CA GLU A 455 12.17 15.78 17.86
C GLU A 455 10.94 16.67 17.59
N ALA A 456 11.15 17.94 17.24
CA ALA A 456 10.06 18.81 16.81
C ALA A 456 9.43 18.36 15.47
N LEU A 457 10.23 17.80 14.56
CA LEU A 457 9.76 17.30 13.27
C LEU A 457 9.06 15.95 13.36
N ALA A 458 9.60 15.04 14.18
CA ALA A 458 9.15 13.66 14.32
C ALA A 458 9.21 13.21 15.80
N PRO A 459 8.23 13.60 16.63
CA PRO A 459 8.25 13.32 18.08
C PRO A 459 8.22 11.82 18.41
N ASP A 460 7.70 10.99 17.51
CA ASP A 460 7.63 9.54 17.67
C ASP A 460 8.96 8.83 17.29
N LEU A 461 9.94 9.56 16.73
CA LEU A 461 11.23 9.00 16.37
C LEU A 461 12.12 8.88 17.61
N LEU A 462 12.00 7.77 18.32
CA LEU A 462 12.83 7.48 19.48
C LEU A 462 14.26 7.14 19.08
N LEU A 463 15.24 7.82 19.69
CA LEU A 463 16.64 7.40 19.63
C LEU A 463 16.82 6.16 20.52
N PRO A 464 17.49 5.09 20.05
CA PRO A 464 17.67 3.88 20.84
C PRO A 464 18.55 4.16 22.08
N PRO A 465 18.37 3.45 23.20
CA PRO A 465 19.29 3.54 24.34
C PRO A 465 20.73 3.22 23.94
N GLY A 466 21.71 3.89 24.55
CA GLY A 466 23.14 3.71 24.25
C GLY A 466 23.59 4.36 22.93
N ASN A 467 22.81 5.30 22.39
CA ASN A 467 23.15 5.96 21.14
C ASN A 467 24.28 7.01 21.34
N PRO A 468 24.96 7.42 20.25
CA PRO A 468 26.09 8.36 20.34
C PRO A 468 25.77 9.72 20.97
N VAL A 469 24.52 10.19 20.96
CA VAL A 469 24.16 11.52 21.48
C VAL A 469 23.89 11.51 22.98
N GLU A 470 23.72 10.35 23.60
CA GLU A 470 23.36 10.21 25.01
C GLU A 470 24.35 10.92 25.96
N PRO A 471 25.69 10.81 25.79
CA PRO A 471 26.64 11.50 26.67
C PRO A 471 26.50 13.03 26.68
N CYS A 472 26.14 13.63 25.53
CA CYS A 472 25.87 15.06 25.44
C CYS A 472 24.54 15.45 26.10
N ARG A 473 23.53 14.56 26.11
CA ARG A 473 22.25 14.81 26.79
C ARG A 473 22.37 14.73 28.30
N THR A 474 23.22 13.83 28.81
CA THR A 474 23.41 13.60 30.25
C THR A 474 24.48 14.49 30.88
N GLY A 475 25.14 15.37 30.11
CA GLY A 475 26.23 16.21 30.60
C GLY A 475 27.47 15.41 31.01
N GLN A 476 27.68 14.22 30.42
CA GLN A 476 28.86 13.38 30.70
C GLN A 476 30.11 13.83 29.91
N VAL A 477 29.94 14.76 28.98
CA VAL A 477 31.00 15.35 28.17
C VAL A 477 30.92 16.87 28.36
N GLU A 478 31.92 17.45 29.04
CA GLU A 478 32.12 18.90 29.06
C GLU A 478 32.82 19.32 27.76
N GLU A 479 32.38 20.43 27.16
CA GLU A 479 32.90 20.98 25.89
C GLU A 479 34.35 21.47 25.97
#